data_AF-A0A9D1R3J8-F1
#
_entry.id   AF-A0A9D1R3J8-F1
#
_cell.length_a   1.000
_cell.length_b   1.000
_cell.length_c   1.000
_cell.angle_alpha   90.00
_cell.angle_beta   90.00
_cell.angle_gamma   90.00
#
_symmetry.space_group_name_H-M   'P 1'
#
loop_
_entity.id
_entity.type
_entity.pdbx_description
1 polymer ?
#
loop_
_entity_poly.entity_id
_entity_poly.type
_entity_poly.pdbx_seq_one_letter_code
_entity_poly.pdbx_strand_id
1 'polypeptide(L)'
;RGFVPRTDRHTYRTLGNMIGMVFVHSFDRSARVYEAMILRGFSGRFRSVTAFRATARDAAFAAAASGCLLCLMAADWYMELYRG
;
A
#
# COMPACT_ATOMS: atom_id res chain seq x y z
N ARG A 1 24.86 -4.48 6.79
CA ARG A 1 25.67 -3.23 6.79
C ARG A 1 24.75 -2.11 7.25
N GLY A 2 24.74 -1.82 8.55
CA GLY A 2 23.73 -0.99 9.21
C GLY A 2 24.04 0.49 9.05
N PHE A 3 23.32 1.17 8.17
CA PHE A 3 23.31 2.63 8.11
C PHE A 3 22.46 3.15 9.27
N VAL A 4 23.07 3.84 10.22
CA VAL A 4 22.36 4.50 11.34
C VAL A 4 22.19 5.97 10.95
N PRO A 5 20.98 6.42 10.56
CA PRO A 5 20.78 7.80 10.14
C PRO A 5 20.87 8.74 11.33
N ARG A 6 21.81 9.70 11.28
CA ARG A 6 21.81 10.91 12.13
C ARG A 6 21.36 12.10 11.31
N THR A 7 20.74 13.11 11.91
CA THR A 7 20.34 14.37 11.24
C THR A 7 21.55 15.27 10.94
N ASP A 8 22.52 14.72 10.23
CA ASP A 8 23.75 15.38 9.80
C ASP A 8 23.73 15.56 8.27
N ARG A 9 24.39 16.62 7.78
CA ARG A 9 24.51 16.92 6.33
C ARG A 9 25.06 15.74 5.53
N HIS A 10 25.94 14.94 6.14
CA HIS A 10 26.52 13.76 5.50
C HIS A 10 25.48 12.64 5.27
N THR A 11 24.56 12.45 6.21
CA THR A 11 23.45 11.49 6.10
C THR A 11 22.51 11.88 4.97
N TYR A 12 22.14 13.16 4.88
CA TYR A 12 21.29 13.67 3.79
C TYR A 12 21.92 13.50 2.41
N ARG A 13 23.24 13.74 2.28
CA ARG A 13 23.96 13.50 1.01
C ARG A 13 23.94 12.01 0.63
N THR A 14 24.11 11.12 1.60
CA THR A 14 24.06 9.67 1.36
C THR A 14 22.67 9.22 0.96
N LEU A 15 21.63 9.70 1.66
CA LEU A 15 20.23 9.47 1.32
C LEU A 15 19.89 9.99 -0.08
N GLY A 16 20.32 11.19 -0.42
CA GLY A 16 20.11 11.78 -1.75
C GLY A 16 20.72 10.93 -2.87
N ASN A 17 21.94 10.42 -2.69
CA ASN A 17 22.57 9.53 -3.66
C ASN A 17 21.81 8.20 -3.81
N MET A 18 21.36 7.61 -2.70
CA MET A 18 20.57 6.37 -2.74
C MET A 18 19.23 6.59 -3.45
N ILE A 19 18.52 7.67 -3.12
CA ILE A 19 17.26 8.03 -3.77
C ILE A 19 17.48 8.27 -5.27
N GLY A 20 18.54 8.98 -5.65
CA GLY A 20 18.90 9.20 -7.05
C GLY A 20 19.11 7.89 -7.81
N MET A 21 19.88 6.96 -7.24
CA MET A 21 20.10 5.65 -7.86
C MET A 21 18.82 4.83 -7.99
N VAL A 22 17.97 4.81 -6.95
CA VAL A 22 16.68 4.11 -6.99
C VAL A 22 15.79 4.71 -8.08
N PHE A 23 15.72 6.04 -8.16
CA PHE A 23 14.89 6.73 -9.13
C PHE A 23 15.32 6.39 -10.56
N VAL A 24 16.60 6.57 -10.88
CA VAL A 24 17.16 6.29 -12.22
C VAL A 24 16.94 4.82 -12.60
N HIS A 25 17.23 3.89 -11.69
CA HIS A 25 17.06 2.46 -11.96
C HIS A 25 15.59 2.08 -12.15
N SER A 26 14.69 2.65 -11.36
CA SER A 26 13.24 2.41 -11.49
C SER A 26 12.69 2.92 -12.83
N PHE A 27 13.19 4.06 -13.30
CA PHE A 27 12.82 4.66 -14.57
C PHE A 27 13.32 3.84 -15.76
N ASP A 28 14.58 3.43 -15.74
CA ASP A 28 15.15 2.58 -16.80
C ASP A 28 14.42 1.22 -16.89
N ARG A 29 14.08 0.62 -15.75
CA ARG A 29 13.25 -0.59 -15.71
C ARG A 29 11.85 -0.35 -16.28
N SER A 30 11.19 0.77 -15.97
CA SER A 30 9.85 1.05 -16.48
C SER A 30 9.86 1.29 -17.98
N ALA A 31 10.89 1.97 -18.52
CA ALA A 31 11.09 2.16 -19.95
C ALA A 31 11.21 0.83 -20.70
N ARG A 32 12.06 -0.09 -20.21
CA ARG A 32 12.19 -1.43 -20.81
C ARG A 32 10.89 -2.23 -20.76
N VAL A 33 10.14 -2.14 -19.66
CA VAL A 33 8.83 -2.81 -19.55
C VAL A 33 7.85 -2.20 -20.54
N TYR A 34 7.84 -0.88 -20.69
CA TYR A 34 6.99 -0.18 -21.64
C TYR A 34 7.30 -0.57 -23.09
N GLU A 35 8.57 -0.65 -23.48
CA GLU A 35 8.97 -1.15 -24.80
C GLU A 35 8.45 -2.58 -25.05
N ALA A 36 8.59 -3.47 -24.07
CA ALA A 36 8.02 -4.82 -24.16
C ALA A 36 6.49 -4.83 -24.26
N MET A 37 5.80 -3.85 -23.65
CA MET A 37 4.36 -3.68 -23.80
C MET A 37 3.99 -3.25 -25.22
N ILE A 38 4.71 -2.28 -25.79
CA ILE A 38 4.49 -1.81 -27.17
C ILE A 38 4.69 -2.95 -28.17
N LEU A 39 5.76 -3.74 -28.02
CA LEU A 39 6.01 -4.92 -28.87
C LEU A 39 4.89 -5.98 -28.79
N ARG A 40 4.15 -6.05 -27.67
CA ARG A 40 2.99 -6.92 -27.48
C ARG A 40 1.67 -6.31 -27.98
N GLY A 41 1.71 -5.13 -28.61
CA GLY A 41 0.52 -4.45 -29.14
C GLY A 41 -0.20 -3.57 -28.12
N PHE A 42 0.51 -2.99 -27.15
CA PHE A 42 -0.09 -2.09 -26.17
C PHE A 42 -0.61 -0.79 -26.83
N SER A 43 -1.92 -0.54 -26.71
CA SER A 43 -2.63 0.58 -27.33
C SER A 43 -2.76 1.83 -26.44
N GLY A 44 -1.87 2.00 -25.45
CA GLY A 44 -1.90 3.13 -24.52
C GLY A 44 -2.90 3.00 -23.36
N ARG A 45 -3.63 1.87 -23.28
CA ARG A 45 -4.61 1.62 -22.22
C ARG A 45 -4.14 0.48 -21.31
N PHE A 46 -3.75 0.81 -20.09
CA PHE A 46 -3.37 -0.16 -19.06
C PHE A 46 -4.55 -1.07 -18.73
N ARG A 47 -4.53 -2.30 -19.25
CA ARG A 47 -5.45 -3.35 -18.84
C ARG A 47 -4.92 -3.96 -17.55
N SER A 48 -5.46 -3.52 -16.41
CA SER A 48 -5.18 -4.19 -15.14
C SER A 48 -5.58 -5.66 -15.25
N VAL A 49 -4.64 -6.56 -14.96
CA VAL A 49 -4.85 -8.03 -15.02
C VAL A 49 -5.85 -8.46 -13.93
N THR A 50 -5.95 -7.68 -12.86
CA THR A 50 -6.95 -7.83 -11.81
C THR A 50 -8.00 -6.75 -11.96
N ALA A 51 -9.17 -7.14 -12.48
CA ALA A 51 -10.38 -6.37 -12.22
C ALA A 51 -10.62 -6.45 -10.71
N PHE A 52 -10.59 -5.31 -10.00
CA PHE A 52 -11.05 -5.20 -8.61
C PHE A 52 -12.55 -5.53 -8.61
N ARG A 53 -12.89 -6.82 -8.53
CA ARG A 53 -14.24 -7.28 -8.33
C ARG A 53 -14.46 -7.28 -6.83
N ALA A 54 -15.16 -6.27 -6.32
CA ALA A 54 -15.72 -6.29 -4.99
C ALA A 54 -16.58 -7.56 -4.88
N THR A 55 -16.02 -8.59 -4.27
CA THR A 55 -16.66 -9.89 -4.21
C THR A 55 -17.59 -9.89 -3.00
N ALA A 56 -18.71 -10.63 -3.06
CA ALA A 56 -19.64 -10.72 -1.92
C ALA A 56 -18.94 -11.17 -0.62
N ARG A 57 -17.80 -11.87 -0.73
CA ARG A 57 -16.92 -12.24 0.37
C ARG A 57 -16.25 -11.04 1.06
N ASP A 58 -15.86 -10.02 0.30
CA ASP A 58 -15.28 -8.78 0.86
C ASP A 58 -16.35 -8.00 1.62
N ALA A 59 -17.57 -7.95 1.08
CA ALA A 59 -18.72 -7.34 1.75
C ALA A 59 -19.11 -8.11 3.01
N ALA A 60 -19.12 -9.44 2.98
CA ALA A 60 -19.38 -10.28 4.15
C ALA A 60 -18.30 -10.11 5.23
N PHE A 61 -17.02 -10.04 4.83
CA PHE A 61 -15.92 -9.76 5.75
C PHE A 61 -16.05 -8.37 6.40
N ALA A 62 -16.37 -7.34 5.60
CA ALA A 62 -16.59 -6.00 6.09
C ALA A 62 -17.79 -5.92 7.06
N ALA A 63 -18.89 -6.61 6.75
CA ALA A 63 -20.08 -6.67 7.61
C ALA A 63 -19.81 -7.44 8.92
N ALA A 64 -19.04 -8.54 8.87
CA ALA A 64 -18.65 -9.27 10.07
C ALA A 64 -17.73 -8.43 10.96
N ALA A 65 -16.78 -7.71 10.36
CA ALA A 65 -15.87 -6.83 11.09
C ALA A 65 -16.62 -5.67 11.77
N SER A 66 -17.54 -5.00 11.05
CA SER A 66 -18.36 -3.94 11.63
C SER A 66 -19.30 -4.46 12.72
N GLY A 67 -19.90 -5.63 12.52
CA GLY A 67 -20.73 -6.29 13.54
C GLY A 67 -19.94 -6.60 14.81
N CYS A 68 -18.72 -7.13 14.69
CA CYS A 68 -17.85 -7.42 15.83
C CYS A 68 -17.52 -6.13 16.63
N LEU A 69 -17.22 -5.04 15.94
CA LEU A 69 -16.97 -3.74 16.59
C LEU A 69 -18.19 -3.21 17.34
N LEU A 70 -19.38 -3.30 16.74
CA LEU A 70 -20.63 -2.90 17.39
C LEU A 70 -20.93 -3.74 18.63
N CYS A 71 -20.69 -5.06 18.58
CA CYS A 71 -20.82 -5.94 19.74
C CYS A 71 -19.88 -5.55 20.88
N LEU A 72 -18.62 -5.23 20.57
CA LEU A 72 -17.66 -4.76 21.57
C LEU A 72 -18.08 -3.43 22.18
N MET A 73 -18.53 -2.46 21.38
CA MET A 73 -19.03 -1.18 21.90
C MET A 73 -20.28 -1.35 22.77
N ALA A 74 -21.20 -2.25 22.39
CA ALA A 74 -22.38 -2.54 23.19
C ALA A 74 -22.04 -3.21 24.54
N ALA A 75 -21.05 -4.12 24.53
CA ALA A 75 -20.57 -4.76 25.75
C ALA A 75 -19.87 -3.77 26.70
N ASP A 76 -19.07 -2.86 26.14
CA ASP A 76 -18.42 -1.79 26.89
C ASP A 76 -19.46 -0.84 27.52
N TRP A 77 -20.46 -0.42 26.74
CA TRP A 77 -21.57 0.41 27.22
C TRP A 77 -22.38 -0.27 28.33
N TYR A 78 -22.64 -1.57 28.19
CA TYR A 78 -23.36 -2.35 29.21
C TYR A 78 -22.55 -2.48 30.51
N MET A 79 -21.23 -2.67 30.40
CA MET A 79 -20.32 -2.73 31.53
C MET A 79 -20.19 -1.38 32.24
N GLU A 80 -20.22 -0.27 31.51
CA GLU A 80 -20.26 1.09 32.07
C GLU A 80 -21.55 1.34 32.85
N LEU A 81 -22.70 0.90 32.32
CA LEU A 81 -24.00 1.06 32.96
C LEU A 81 -24.17 0.23 34.25
N TYR A 82 -23.52 -0.94 34.33
CA TYR A 82 -23.57 -1.82 35.51
C TYR A 82 -22.54 -1.46 36.59
N ARG A 83 -21.58 -0.59 36.27
CA ARG A 83 -20.53 -0.12 37.19
C ARG A 83 -20.93 1.15 37.96
N GLY A 84 -22.08 1.76 37.62
CA GLY A 84 -22.68 2.89 38.31
C GLY A 84 -23.59 2.50 39.47
#